data_AF-A0A1H9UBI5-F1
#
_entry.id   AF-A0A1H9UBI5-F1
#
_cell.length_a   1.000
_cell.length_b   1.000
_cell.length_c   1.000
_cell.angle_alpha   90.00
_cell.angle_beta   90.00
_cell.angle_gamma   90.00
#
_symmetry.space_group_name_H-M   'P 1'
#
loop_
_entity.id
_entity.type
_entity.pdbx_description
1 polymer ?
#
loop_
_entity_poly.entity_id
_entity_poly.type
_entity_poly.pdbx_seq_one_letter_code
_entity_poly.pdbx_strand_id
1 'polypeptide(L)'
;MDVELTTRWDRVDGVLDPFVDSSPFGEVDGRQDFRGYVLSPDAPTDFQAYLDGAHVGNCDVSGASGLNVWLEPGCVMENVVADGTHFRLCTAIESELIDCRFVNATLTRSSVFSGSVVRGCVFDGCDAPSIFENVAAVVGCDVRNMHLFALGNGHSKAFTVVEDSVFAVKVDTGLLKAVAGGRQASGCDFSAAQWRHVVFRGVDVSRTKLPAASAGFVVEDFPVEDMIQLAVQVGNEGDERIASMGRTLERMLKRDLEVRIQAGLGSSYTRYCWEADPVGQYGRDSELAREIYARGGIRFDES
;
A
#
# COMPACT_ATOMS: atom_id res chain seq x y z
N MET A 1 19.51 -8.36 -19.55
CA MET A 1 18.89 -9.66 -19.86
C MET A 1 19.96 -10.52 -20.54
N ASP A 2 20.15 -11.74 -20.07
CA ASP A 2 21.12 -12.68 -20.65
C ASP A 2 20.58 -13.22 -21.98
N VAL A 3 21.36 -13.10 -23.05
CA VAL A 3 20.99 -13.55 -24.41
C VAL A 3 20.79 -15.07 -24.44
N GLU A 4 21.46 -15.79 -23.53
CA GLU A 4 21.33 -17.25 -23.42
C GLU A 4 19.93 -17.67 -22.92
N LEU A 5 19.32 -16.89 -22.01
CA LEU A 5 18.02 -17.22 -21.41
C LEU A 5 16.83 -16.99 -22.36
N THR A 6 16.94 -16.06 -23.31
CA THR A 6 15.89 -15.83 -24.31
C THR A 6 15.98 -16.81 -25.47
N THR A 7 17.19 -17.06 -26.00
CA THR A 7 17.40 -17.92 -27.18
C THR A 7 17.04 -19.39 -26.94
N ARG A 8 17.03 -19.87 -25.68
CA ARG A 8 16.59 -21.24 -25.37
C ARG A 8 15.11 -21.49 -25.72
N TRP A 9 14.29 -20.45 -25.78
CA TRP A 9 12.88 -20.53 -26.14
C TRP A 9 12.63 -20.67 -27.65
N ASP A 10 13.62 -20.36 -28.50
CA ASP A 10 13.50 -20.44 -29.96
C ASP A 10 13.20 -21.87 -30.48
N ARG A 11 13.41 -22.88 -29.63
CA ARG A 11 13.20 -24.31 -29.93
C ARG A 11 11.98 -24.91 -29.23
N VAL A 12 11.24 -24.10 -28.47
CA VAL A 12 10.04 -24.53 -27.78
C VAL A 12 8.85 -24.24 -28.68
N ASP A 13 8.18 -25.30 -29.13
CA ASP A 13 6.97 -25.17 -29.94
C ASP A 13 5.75 -24.89 -29.05
N GLY A 14 4.91 -23.94 -29.46
CA GLY A 14 3.64 -23.61 -28.79
C GLY A 14 3.68 -22.43 -27.84
N VAL A 15 2.50 -22.00 -27.39
CA VAL A 15 2.34 -20.97 -26.34
C VAL A 15 2.10 -21.72 -25.04
N LEU A 16 2.95 -21.48 -24.04
CA LEU A 16 2.84 -22.04 -22.70
C LEU A 16 2.34 -20.97 -21.74
N ASP A 17 1.60 -21.40 -20.73
CA ASP A 17 1.22 -20.58 -19.59
C ASP A 17 2.20 -20.80 -18.42
N PRO A 18 3.07 -19.82 -18.11
CA PRO A 18 4.07 -19.96 -17.06
C PRO A 18 3.52 -20.24 -15.65
N PHE A 19 2.24 -19.99 -15.42
CA PHE A 19 1.64 -20.08 -14.09
C PHE A 19 0.91 -21.40 -13.85
N VAL A 20 0.72 -22.23 -14.89
CA VAL A 20 0.05 -23.54 -14.78
C VAL A 20 0.76 -24.66 -15.54
N ASP A 21 1.46 -24.35 -16.64
CA ASP A 21 2.13 -25.37 -17.44
C ASP A 21 3.47 -25.79 -16.84
N SER A 22 3.87 -27.02 -17.15
CA SER A 22 5.22 -27.49 -16.83
C SER A 22 6.23 -26.89 -17.80
N SER A 23 7.31 -26.33 -17.25
CA SER A 23 8.41 -25.82 -18.08
C SER A 23 9.12 -26.97 -18.79
N PRO A 24 9.46 -26.82 -20.09
CA PRO A 24 10.31 -27.79 -20.79
C PRO A 24 11.74 -27.82 -20.24
N PHE A 25 12.12 -26.84 -19.41
CA PHE A 25 13.43 -26.75 -18.75
C PHE A 25 13.42 -27.32 -17.32
N GLY A 26 12.27 -27.83 -16.86
CA GLY A 26 12.11 -28.42 -15.54
C GLY A 26 12.05 -27.37 -14.43
N GLU A 27 12.50 -27.76 -13.24
CA GLU A 27 12.46 -26.93 -12.04
C GLU A 27 13.84 -26.42 -11.63
N VAL A 28 13.88 -25.18 -11.15
CA VAL A 28 15.04 -24.55 -10.53
C VAL A 28 14.60 -24.00 -9.17
N ASP A 29 15.33 -24.38 -8.12
CA ASP A 29 15.00 -24.03 -6.73
C ASP A 29 13.54 -24.36 -6.34
N GLY A 30 13.01 -25.47 -6.87
CA GLY A 30 11.66 -25.96 -6.61
C GLY A 30 10.53 -25.26 -7.39
N ARG A 31 10.88 -24.39 -8.35
CA ARG A 31 9.93 -23.66 -9.20
C ARG A 31 10.08 -24.02 -10.67
N GLN A 32 8.99 -23.99 -11.42
CA GLN A 32 9.04 -24.16 -12.87
C GLN A 32 9.89 -23.05 -13.52
N ASP A 33 10.90 -23.43 -14.32
CA ASP A 33 11.85 -22.48 -14.89
C ASP A 33 11.31 -21.85 -16.19
N PHE A 34 10.65 -20.70 -16.06
CA PHE A 34 10.16 -19.88 -17.17
C PHE A 34 11.03 -18.63 -17.43
N ARG A 35 12.29 -18.62 -16.94
CA ARG A 35 13.17 -17.46 -17.09
C ARG A 35 13.42 -17.13 -18.57
N GLY A 36 13.39 -15.85 -18.90
CA GLY A 36 13.54 -15.34 -20.27
C GLY A 36 12.37 -15.65 -21.20
N TYR A 37 11.23 -16.16 -20.69
CA TYR A 37 10.08 -16.48 -21.52
C TYR A 37 9.53 -15.23 -22.22
N VAL A 38 9.35 -15.30 -23.54
CA VAL A 38 8.79 -14.19 -24.32
C VAL A 38 7.44 -14.61 -24.88
N LEU A 39 6.36 -14.00 -24.39
CA LEU A 39 5.06 -14.19 -25.00
C LEU A 39 5.04 -13.42 -26.33
N SER A 40 4.90 -14.16 -27.43
CA SER A 40 4.86 -13.58 -28.79
C SER A 40 3.80 -12.48 -28.87
N PRO A 41 4.08 -11.32 -29.52
CA PRO A 41 3.06 -10.29 -29.78
C PRO A 41 1.87 -10.82 -30.59
N ASP A 42 2.09 -11.85 -31.40
CA ASP A 42 1.09 -12.49 -32.26
C ASP A 42 0.43 -13.70 -31.58
N ALA A 43 0.85 -14.06 -30.36
CA ALA A 43 0.10 -15.02 -29.55
C ALA A 43 -1.32 -14.47 -29.37
N PRO A 44 -2.36 -15.30 -29.48
CA PRO A 44 -3.73 -14.87 -29.22
C PRO A 44 -3.71 -14.10 -27.90
N THR A 45 -4.09 -12.83 -27.94
CA THR A 45 -4.14 -11.92 -26.78
C THR A 45 -5.24 -12.32 -25.80
N ASP A 46 -5.64 -13.58 -25.82
CA ASP A 46 -6.60 -14.14 -24.90
C ASP A 46 -5.84 -14.21 -23.57
N PHE A 47 -6.01 -13.12 -22.82
CA PHE A 47 -5.60 -12.93 -21.45
C PHE A 47 -5.51 -14.28 -20.72
N GLN A 48 -4.39 -14.54 -20.03
CA GLN A 48 -4.35 -15.65 -19.07
C GLN A 48 -5.24 -15.22 -17.90
N ALA A 49 -6.54 -15.42 -18.10
CA ALA A 49 -7.59 -15.14 -17.16
C ALA A 49 -7.88 -16.43 -16.41
N TYR A 50 -7.59 -16.40 -15.12
CA TYR A 50 -7.80 -17.51 -14.22
C TYR A 50 -9.13 -17.28 -13.49
N LEU A 51 -10.00 -18.27 -13.60
CA LEU A 51 -11.36 -18.24 -13.08
C LEU A 51 -11.51 -19.23 -11.92
N ASP A 52 -12.65 -19.18 -11.23
CA ASP A 52 -13.14 -20.24 -10.33
C ASP A 52 -12.18 -20.67 -9.20
N GLY A 53 -11.50 -19.73 -8.55
CA GLY A 53 -10.62 -20.04 -7.42
C GLY A 53 -9.36 -20.80 -7.81
N ALA A 54 -8.90 -20.61 -9.05
CA ALA A 54 -7.66 -21.19 -9.56
C ALA A 54 -6.48 -20.87 -8.63
N HIS A 55 -5.61 -21.86 -8.46
CA HIS A 55 -4.33 -21.69 -7.79
C HIS A 55 -3.22 -21.77 -8.83
N VAL A 56 -2.48 -20.69 -9.00
CA VAL A 56 -1.47 -20.52 -10.05
C VAL A 56 -0.14 -20.10 -9.44
N GLY A 57 0.98 -20.41 -10.11
CA GLY A 57 2.31 -19.98 -9.69
C GLY A 57 3.30 -21.13 -9.53
N ASN A 58 4.08 -21.10 -8.45
CA ASN A 58 5.26 -21.96 -8.26
C ASN A 58 6.24 -21.92 -9.47
N CYS A 59 6.50 -20.72 -9.98
CA CYS A 59 7.31 -20.51 -11.19
C CYS A 59 8.29 -19.35 -11.04
N ASP A 60 9.36 -19.40 -11.82
CA ASP A 60 10.31 -18.29 -11.99
C ASP A 60 10.19 -17.76 -13.43
N VAL A 61 9.64 -16.56 -13.56
CA VAL A 61 9.47 -15.84 -14.83
C VAL A 61 10.46 -14.68 -14.98
N SER A 62 11.61 -14.75 -14.31
CA SER A 62 12.62 -13.67 -14.36
C SER A 62 13.10 -13.40 -15.79
N GLY A 63 13.15 -12.12 -16.16
CA GLY A 63 13.47 -11.67 -17.51
C GLY A 63 12.41 -12.00 -18.55
N ALA A 64 11.25 -12.53 -18.17
CA ALA A 64 10.16 -12.76 -19.10
C ALA A 64 9.55 -11.44 -19.58
N SER A 65 8.96 -11.45 -20.76
CA SER A 65 8.40 -10.25 -21.39
C SER A 65 7.07 -10.52 -22.06
N GLY A 66 6.16 -9.55 -21.97
CA GLY A 66 4.86 -9.61 -22.61
C GLY A 66 3.80 -10.38 -21.83
N LEU A 67 4.07 -10.75 -20.57
CA LEU A 67 3.15 -11.53 -19.75
C LEU A 67 1.86 -10.76 -19.45
N ASN A 68 0.75 -11.49 -19.42
CA ASN A 68 -0.57 -10.99 -19.03
C ASN A 68 -1.13 -11.94 -17.98
N VAL A 69 -1.48 -11.42 -16.80
CA VAL A 69 -2.15 -12.19 -15.77
C VAL A 69 -3.42 -11.47 -15.33
N TRP A 70 -4.53 -12.21 -15.28
CA TRP A 70 -5.78 -11.75 -14.74
C TRP A 70 -6.35 -12.79 -13.77
N LEU A 71 -6.42 -12.47 -12.48
CA LEU A 71 -7.01 -13.32 -11.45
C LEU A 71 -8.42 -12.80 -11.13
N GLU A 72 -9.42 -13.65 -11.33
CA GLU A 72 -10.80 -13.41 -10.87
C GLU A 72 -10.95 -13.62 -9.35
N PRO A 73 -12.09 -13.21 -8.76
CA PRO A 73 -12.37 -13.41 -7.34
C PRO A 73 -12.11 -14.83 -6.85
N GLY A 74 -11.42 -14.93 -5.71
CA GLY A 74 -11.09 -16.19 -5.04
C GLY A 74 -9.87 -16.93 -5.59
N CYS A 75 -9.25 -16.47 -6.68
CA CYS A 75 -8.00 -17.07 -7.18
C CYS A 75 -6.81 -16.78 -6.27
N VAL A 76 -5.78 -17.60 -6.36
CA VAL A 76 -4.53 -17.48 -5.59
C VAL A 76 -3.34 -17.53 -6.56
N MET A 77 -2.43 -16.56 -6.44
CA MET A 77 -1.10 -16.63 -7.03
C MET A 77 -0.07 -16.80 -5.92
N GLU A 78 0.66 -17.91 -5.95
CA GLU A 78 1.62 -18.25 -4.90
C GLU A 78 3.03 -18.53 -5.45
N ASN A 79 4.05 -18.10 -4.69
CA ASN A 79 5.45 -18.48 -4.90
C ASN A 79 5.99 -18.18 -6.32
N VAL A 80 5.60 -17.04 -6.89
CA VAL A 80 6.09 -16.56 -8.18
C VAL A 80 7.32 -15.67 -7.99
N VAL A 81 8.37 -15.89 -8.79
CA VAL A 81 9.50 -14.95 -8.91
C VAL A 81 9.49 -14.25 -10.25
N ALA A 82 9.57 -12.92 -10.22
CA ALA A 82 9.57 -12.05 -11.38
C ALA A 82 10.66 -10.96 -11.23
N ASP A 83 11.91 -11.32 -11.52
CA ASP A 83 13.02 -10.35 -11.57
C ASP A 83 13.24 -9.81 -12.99
N GLY A 84 13.14 -8.49 -13.17
CA GLY A 84 13.28 -7.84 -14.48
C GLY A 84 12.19 -8.23 -15.48
N THR A 85 11.06 -8.74 -15.01
CA THR A 85 9.93 -9.19 -15.83
C THR A 85 9.10 -8.00 -16.30
N HIS A 86 8.65 -8.04 -17.56
CA HIS A 86 7.74 -7.05 -18.12
C HIS A 86 6.33 -7.62 -18.27
N PHE A 87 5.44 -7.21 -17.36
CA PHE A 87 4.00 -7.50 -17.47
C PHE A 87 3.34 -6.42 -18.31
N ARG A 88 2.63 -6.83 -19.36
CA ARG A 88 1.69 -5.96 -20.07
C ARG A 88 0.47 -5.68 -19.18
N LEU A 89 0.03 -6.70 -18.45
CA LEU A 89 -1.04 -6.61 -17.45
C LEU A 89 -0.78 -7.61 -16.31
N CYS A 90 -0.95 -7.17 -15.06
CA CYS A 90 -0.99 -8.05 -13.91
C CYS A 90 -2.10 -7.57 -12.98
N THR A 91 -3.27 -8.17 -13.12
CA THR A 91 -4.49 -7.76 -12.41
C THR A 91 -4.98 -8.90 -11.54
N ALA A 92 -5.35 -8.56 -10.31
CA ALA A 92 -5.95 -9.47 -9.36
C ALA A 92 -7.14 -8.80 -8.68
N ILE A 93 -8.32 -9.38 -8.84
CA ILE A 93 -9.57 -8.84 -8.30
C ILE A 93 -10.09 -9.77 -7.22
N GLU A 94 -10.15 -9.29 -5.98
CA GLU A 94 -10.64 -10.08 -4.83
C GLU A 94 -9.93 -11.45 -4.73
N SER A 95 -8.63 -11.45 -5.01
CA SER A 95 -7.75 -12.64 -5.06
C SER A 95 -6.69 -12.59 -3.96
N GLU A 96 -5.86 -13.62 -3.88
CA GLU A 96 -4.69 -13.64 -2.98
C GLU A 96 -3.38 -13.70 -3.76
N LEU A 97 -2.40 -12.90 -3.34
CA LEU A 97 -1.01 -13.00 -3.76
C LEU A 97 -0.19 -13.38 -2.53
N ILE A 98 0.51 -14.52 -2.59
CA ILE A 98 1.18 -15.12 -1.44
C ILE A 98 2.64 -15.44 -1.79
N ASP A 99 3.58 -14.95 -0.99
CA ASP A 99 5.00 -15.27 -1.10
C ASP A 99 5.59 -15.04 -2.51
N CYS A 100 5.02 -14.07 -3.25
CA CYS A 100 5.50 -13.66 -4.56
C CYS A 100 6.59 -12.61 -4.44
N ARG A 101 7.56 -12.63 -5.35
CA ARG A 101 8.69 -11.70 -5.39
C ARG A 101 8.78 -11.02 -6.74
N PHE A 102 8.49 -9.72 -6.74
CA PHE A 102 8.63 -8.83 -7.89
C PHE A 102 9.84 -7.93 -7.65
N VAL A 103 10.84 -8.01 -8.53
CA VAL A 103 12.08 -7.23 -8.41
C VAL A 103 12.38 -6.59 -9.76
N ASN A 104 12.57 -5.28 -9.81
CA ASN A 104 12.74 -4.52 -11.05
C ASN A 104 11.67 -4.82 -12.11
N ALA A 105 10.51 -5.32 -11.68
CA ALA A 105 9.43 -5.71 -12.57
C ALA A 105 8.68 -4.47 -13.04
N THR A 106 8.24 -4.49 -14.29
CA THR A 106 7.34 -3.46 -14.83
C THR A 106 5.91 -3.99 -14.80
N LEU A 107 5.05 -3.30 -14.07
CA LEU A 107 3.61 -3.52 -14.04
C LEU A 107 2.95 -2.24 -14.56
N THR A 108 2.35 -2.32 -15.75
CA THR A 108 1.72 -1.14 -16.36
C THR A 108 0.68 -0.52 -15.43
N ARG A 109 0.30 0.74 -15.66
CA ARG A 109 -0.76 1.42 -14.89
C ARG A 109 -2.11 0.71 -14.91
N SER A 110 -2.33 -0.22 -15.83
CA SER A 110 -3.52 -1.06 -15.89
C SER A 110 -3.49 -2.23 -14.91
N SER A 111 -2.33 -2.52 -14.32
CA SER A 111 -2.13 -3.57 -13.30
C SER A 111 -2.63 -3.09 -11.95
N VAL A 112 -3.51 -3.88 -11.32
CA VAL A 112 -4.18 -3.52 -10.06
C VAL A 112 -4.50 -4.75 -9.24
N PHE A 113 -4.32 -4.68 -7.92
CA PHE A 113 -4.68 -5.74 -6.98
C PHE A 113 -5.94 -5.36 -6.17
N SER A 114 -7.02 -5.03 -6.87
CA SER A 114 -8.23 -4.46 -6.26
C SER A 114 -8.98 -5.49 -5.42
N GLY A 115 -9.30 -5.16 -4.17
CA GLY A 115 -9.99 -6.06 -3.24
C GLY A 115 -9.16 -7.27 -2.82
N SER A 116 -7.91 -7.38 -3.29
CA SER A 116 -7.05 -8.55 -3.10
C SER A 116 -6.26 -8.48 -1.79
N VAL A 117 -5.84 -9.63 -1.29
CA VAL A 117 -4.93 -9.75 -0.15
C VAL A 117 -3.54 -10.06 -0.66
N VAL A 118 -2.56 -9.26 -0.25
CA VAL A 118 -1.14 -9.45 -0.59
C VAL A 118 -0.39 -9.81 0.68
N ARG A 119 0.22 -11.00 0.72
CA ARG A 119 0.81 -11.58 1.93
C ARG A 119 2.22 -12.11 1.66
N GLY A 120 3.19 -11.73 2.51
CA GLY A 120 4.55 -12.27 2.42
C GLY A 120 5.31 -11.86 1.15
N CYS A 121 4.74 -10.95 0.35
CA CYS A 121 5.30 -10.59 -0.95
C CYS A 121 6.44 -9.57 -0.82
N VAL A 122 7.35 -9.62 -1.79
CA VAL A 122 8.43 -8.64 -1.95
C VAL A 122 8.20 -7.85 -3.23
N PHE A 123 8.28 -6.52 -3.12
CA PHE A 123 8.27 -5.59 -4.24
C PHE A 123 9.48 -4.67 -4.12
N ASP A 124 10.46 -4.80 -5.01
CA ASP A 124 11.69 -4.02 -4.94
C ASP A 124 12.04 -3.39 -6.29
N GLY A 125 12.05 -2.06 -6.37
CA GLY A 125 12.42 -1.34 -7.59
C GLY A 125 11.40 -1.48 -8.73
N CYS A 126 10.17 -1.90 -8.43
CA CYS A 126 9.12 -2.08 -9.44
C CYS A 126 8.57 -0.73 -9.95
N ASP A 127 8.29 -0.67 -11.26
CA ASP A 127 7.43 0.38 -11.83
C ASP A 127 5.99 -0.13 -11.75
N ALA A 128 5.28 0.23 -10.68
CA ALA A 128 3.94 -0.26 -10.37
C ALA A 128 3.16 0.76 -9.50
N PRO A 129 2.83 1.94 -10.01
CA PRO A 129 2.37 3.07 -9.19
C PRO A 129 1.01 2.86 -8.50
N SER A 130 0.15 1.99 -9.03
CA SER A 130 -1.27 1.86 -8.62
C SER A 130 -1.64 0.52 -7.98
N ILE A 131 -0.69 -0.40 -7.81
CA ILE A 131 -1.01 -1.78 -7.37
C ILE A 131 -1.65 -1.86 -5.97
N PHE A 132 -1.41 -0.85 -5.12
CA PHE A 132 -1.91 -0.80 -3.74
C PHE A 132 -3.03 0.24 -3.51
N GLU A 133 -3.62 0.82 -4.57
CA GLU A 133 -4.66 1.86 -4.44
C GLU A 133 -6.00 1.33 -3.90
N ASN A 134 -6.35 0.09 -4.22
CA ASN A 134 -7.62 -0.52 -3.80
C ASN A 134 -7.43 -1.94 -3.23
N VAL A 135 -6.22 -2.27 -2.78
CA VAL A 135 -5.92 -3.58 -2.20
C VAL A 135 -6.66 -3.75 -0.87
N ALA A 136 -7.21 -4.94 -0.59
CA ALA A 136 -7.92 -5.16 0.67
C ALA A 136 -6.95 -5.23 1.84
N ALA A 137 -5.83 -5.95 1.67
CA ALA A 137 -4.80 -6.03 2.70
C ALA A 137 -3.39 -6.22 2.14
N VAL A 138 -2.39 -5.67 2.83
CA VAL A 138 -0.96 -5.89 2.63
C VAL A 138 -0.37 -6.33 3.97
N VAL A 139 0.07 -7.58 4.05
CA VAL A 139 0.45 -8.22 5.32
C VAL A 139 1.82 -8.89 5.20
N GLY A 140 2.75 -8.59 6.11
CA GLY A 140 4.06 -9.25 6.11
C GLY A 140 4.89 -8.99 4.85
N CYS A 141 4.65 -7.88 4.14
CA CYS A 141 5.29 -7.61 2.85
C CYS A 141 6.52 -6.70 3.00
N ASP A 142 7.44 -6.80 2.04
CA ASP A 142 8.59 -5.90 1.94
C ASP A 142 8.52 -5.09 0.63
N VAL A 143 8.20 -3.80 0.74
CA VAL A 143 7.99 -2.90 -0.40
C VAL A 143 9.04 -1.80 -0.38
N ARG A 144 9.94 -1.76 -1.37
CA ARG A 144 11.10 -0.86 -1.39
C ARG A 144 11.38 -0.27 -2.75
N ASN A 145 12.01 0.90 -2.75
CA ASN A 145 12.56 1.54 -3.95
C ASN A 145 11.52 1.80 -5.06
N MET A 146 10.26 2.00 -4.66
CA MET A 146 9.14 2.29 -5.56
C MET A 146 8.59 3.70 -5.33
N HIS A 147 7.91 4.21 -6.35
CA HIS A 147 7.05 5.38 -6.24
C HIS A 147 5.60 4.95 -6.41
N LEU A 148 4.86 4.93 -5.30
CA LEU A 148 3.44 4.65 -5.26
C LEU A 148 2.65 5.95 -5.44
N PHE A 149 1.70 5.94 -6.36
CA PHE A 149 0.72 7.02 -6.47
C PHE A 149 -0.17 7.03 -5.22
N ALA A 150 -0.72 5.87 -4.87
CA ALA A 150 -1.61 5.72 -3.72
C ALA A 150 -1.25 4.49 -2.87
N LEU A 151 -1.30 4.65 -1.55
CA LEU A 151 -1.35 3.55 -0.60
C LEU A 151 -2.68 3.62 0.15
N GLY A 152 -3.55 2.64 -0.11
CA GLY A 152 -4.92 2.70 0.35
C GLY A 152 -5.80 3.60 -0.51
N ASN A 153 -6.98 3.89 0.02
CA ASN A 153 -8.19 4.04 -0.79
C ASN A 153 -8.15 5.20 -1.82
N GLY A 154 -8.29 4.84 -3.10
CA GLY A 154 -8.67 5.75 -4.19
C GLY A 154 -10.18 6.02 -4.24
N HIS A 155 -11.04 4.99 -4.23
CA HIS A 155 -12.50 5.14 -4.42
C HIS A 155 -13.41 3.98 -3.92
N SER A 156 -12.90 2.98 -3.20
CA SER A 156 -13.64 1.78 -2.80
C SER A 156 -14.37 1.88 -1.44
N LYS A 157 -15.31 0.96 -1.18
CA LYS A 157 -16.09 0.89 0.08
C LYS A 157 -15.31 0.30 1.25
N ALA A 158 -14.16 -0.35 0.99
CA ALA A 158 -13.32 -1.00 1.99
C ALA A 158 -11.97 -0.28 2.08
N PHE A 159 -11.42 -0.16 3.28
CA PHE A 159 -10.12 0.47 3.49
C PHE A 159 -9.03 -0.60 3.49
N THR A 160 -7.94 -0.34 2.79
CA THR A 160 -6.75 -1.19 2.81
C THR A 160 -6.22 -1.37 4.22
N VAL A 161 -6.07 -2.62 4.64
CA VAL A 161 -5.36 -2.97 5.86
C VAL A 161 -3.88 -3.16 5.56
N VAL A 162 -3.01 -2.52 6.33
CA VAL A 162 -1.57 -2.72 6.22
C VAL A 162 -1.05 -3.21 7.58
N GLU A 163 -0.36 -4.35 7.63
CA GLU A 163 0.07 -4.99 8.88
C GLU A 163 1.44 -5.66 8.69
N ASP A 164 2.30 -5.59 9.71
CA ASP A 164 3.60 -6.27 9.79
C ASP A 164 4.49 -6.12 8.53
N SER A 165 4.40 -4.97 7.85
CA SER A 165 5.03 -4.76 6.54
C SER A 165 6.07 -3.64 6.57
N VAL A 166 7.07 -3.74 5.70
CA VAL A 166 8.11 -2.73 5.50
C VAL A 166 7.79 -1.91 4.25
N PHE A 167 7.83 -0.59 4.37
CA PHE A 167 7.63 0.34 3.26
C PHE A 167 8.78 1.35 3.23
N ALA A 168 9.74 1.13 2.34
CA ALA A 168 10.81 2.07 2.01
C ALA A 168 10.55 2.68 0.62
N VAL A 169 9.44 3.41 0.51
CA VAL A 169 8.89 3.91 -0.75
C VAL A 169 8.52 5.39 -0.67
N LYS A 170 8.38 6.01 -1.84
CA LYS A 170 7.69 7.30 -1.95
C LYS A 170 6.20 7.07 -2.17
N VAL A 171 5.35 7.75 -1.40
CA VAL A 171 3.89 7.69 -1.50
C VAL A 171 3.33 9.10 -1.68
N ASP A 172 2.64 9.35 -2.80
CA ASP A 172 2.06 10.67 -3.07
C ASP A 172 0.78 10.93 -2.27
N THR A 173 -0.13 9.95 -2.19
CA THR A 173 -1.38 10.04 -1.43
C THR A 173 -1.65 8.74 -0.69
N GLY A 174 -2.27 8.83 0.49
CA GLY A 174 -2.70 7.64 1.22
C GLY A 174 -3.71 7.94 2.29
N LEU A 175 -4.60 6.98 2.52
CA LEU A 175 -5.56 7.02 3.63
C LEU A 175 -5.61 5.65 4.29
N LEU A 176 -5.00 5.57 5.46
CA LEU A 176 -5.05 4.42 6.33
C LEU A 176 -6.05 4.72 7.44
N LYS A 177 -7.11 3.91 7.52
CA LYS A 177 -8.20 4.08 8.48
C LYS A 177 -8.13 2.97 9.53
N ALA A 178 -8.40 3.30 10.78
CA ALA A 178 -8.52 2.31 11.85
C ALA A 178 -9.51 1.19 11.46
N VAL A 179 -9.13 -0.04 11.81
CA VAL A 179 -9.96 -1.23 11.63
C VAL A 179 -10.15 -1.96 12.95
N ALA A 180 -11.15 -2.82 13.01
CA ALA A 180 -11.44 -3.63 14.19
C ALA A 180 -10.19 -4.41 14.65
N GLY A 181 -9.99 -4.42 15.97
CA GLY A 181 -8.83 -5.07 16.59
C GLY A 181 -7.53 -4.26 16.54
N GLY A 182 -7.55 -3.02 16.02
CA GLY A 182 -6.39 -2.12 16.10
C GLY A 182 -5.20 -2.55 15.24
N ARG A 183 -5.43 -3.37 14.22
CA ARG A 183 -4.38 -3.96 13.38
C ARG A 183 -3.83 -3.02 12.32
N GLN A 184 -4.52 -1.92 12.03
CA GLN A 184 -4.08 -0.98 11.00
C GLN A 184 -2.70 -0.42 11.31
N ALA A 185 -1.76 -0.56 10.38
CA ALA A 185 -0.36 -0.15 10.47
C ALA A 185 0.43 -0.76 11.64
N SER A 186 -0.14 -1.72 12.38
CA SER A 186 0.53 -2.38 13.48
C SER A 186 1.72 -3.17 12.95
N GLY A 187 2.86 -3.07 13.64
CA GLY A 187 4.10 -3.77 13.28
C GLY A 187 4.77 -3.26 12.00
N CYS A 188 4.22 -2.22 11.37
CA CYS A 188 4.77 -1.70 10.12
C CYS A 188 6.01 -0.83 10.34
N ASP A 189 6.95 -0.92 9.41
CA ASP A 189 8.14 -0.07 9.34
C ASP A 189 8.06 0.87 8.14
N PHE A 190 7.77 2.14 8.43
CA PHE A 190 7.78 3.23 7.46
C PHE A 190 8.94 4.19 7.68
N SER A 191 9.96 3.82 8.46
CA SER A 191 11.04 4.74 8.85
C SER A 191 11.82 5.33 7.65
N ALA A 192 11.86 4.59 6.55
CA ALA A 192 12.47 5.01 5.28
C ALA A 192 11.47 5.52 4.23
N ALA A 193 10.18 5.58 4.56
CA ALA A 193 9.16 6.06 3.65
C ALA A 193 9.23 7.57 3.47
N GLN A 194 8.88 8.04 2.27
CA GLN A 194 8.68 9.45 1.98
C GLN A 194 7.21 9.67 1.68
N TRP A 195 6.53 10.36 2.59
CA TRP A 195 5.11 10.66 2.45
C TRP A 195 4.89 12.09 2.02
N ARG A 196 3.85 12.27 1.22
CA ARG A 196 3.30 13.59 0.93
C ARG A 196 1.91 13.70 1.56
N HIS A 197 0.86 13.26 0.88
CA HIS A 197 -0.51 13.41 1.37
C HIS A 197 -1.04 12.12 2.00
N VAL A 198 -0.35 11.62 3.05
CA VAL A 198 -0.74 10.38 3.76
C VAL A 198 -1.40 10.69 5.10
N VAL A 199 -2.59 10.13 5.30
CA VAL A 199 -3.43 10.35 6.48
C VAL A 199 -3.65 9.05 7.24
N PHE A 200 -3.41 9.10 8.55
CA PHE A 200 -3.70 8.02 9.50
C PHE A 200 -4.96 8.40 10.31
N ARG A 201 -6.12 7.90 9.91
CA ARG A 201 -7.41 8.24 10.53
C ARG A 201 -7.79 7.21 11.59
N GLY A 202 -7.71 7.61 12.85
CA GLY A 202 -8.06 6.83 14.02
C GLY A 202 -7.06 5.70 14.28
N VAL A 203 -5.93 5.70 13.58
CA VAL A 203 -4.93 4.63 13.65
C VAL A 203 -4.04 4.88 14.86
N ASP A 204 -3.85 3.85 15.68
CA ASP A 204 -2.87 3.86 16.75
C ASP A 204 -1.49 3.57 16.17
N VAL A 205 -0.61 4.58 16.18
CA VAL A 205 0.74 4.47 15.60
C VAL A 205 1.80 4.07 16.63
N SER A 206 1.42 3.71 17.86
CA SER A 206 2.36 3.28 18.92
C SER A 206 3.22 2.07 18.54
N ARG A 207 2.73 1.24 17.61
CA ARG A 207 3.41 0.05 17.09
C ARG A 207 3.91 0.22 15.66
N THR A 208 3.98 1.45 15.19
CA THR A 208 4.36 1.79 13.82
C THR A 208 5.63 2.62 13.88
N LYS A 209 6.67 2.23 13.15
CA LYS A 209 7.84 3.10 12.99
C LYS A 209 7.55 4.10 11.88
N LEU A 210 7.49 5.38 12.22
CA LEU A 210 7.31 6.46 11.26
C LEU A 210 8.69 7.04 10.84
N PRO A 211 8.76 7.80 9.74
CA PRO A 211 9.95 8.56 9.38
C PRO A 211 10.41 9.47 10.53
N ALA A 212 11.72 9.64 10.70
CA ALA A 212 12.27 10.49 11.75
C ALA A 212 11.74 11.93 11.69
N ALA A 213 11.53 12.46 10.47
CA ALA A 213 10.95 13.79 10.27
C ALA A 213 9.50 13.92 10.78
N SER A 214 8.79 12.81 10.94
CA SER A 214 7.41 12.78 11.44
C SER A 214 7.32 12.61 12.97
N ALA A 215 8.44 12.35 13.66
CA ALA A 215 8.45 12.07 15.10
C ALA A 215 7.87 13.22 15.93
N GLY A 216 8.24 14.47 15.62
CA GLY A 216 7.72 15.68 16.25
C GLY A 216 6.27 16.02 15.90
N PHE A 217 5.50 15.10 15.32
CA PHE A 217 4.05 15.23 15.09
C PHE A 217 3.27 14.06 15.70
N VAL A 218 3.94 13.19 16.46
CA VAL A 218 3.31 12.10 17.20
C VAL A 218 2.98 12.58 18.60
N VAL A 219 1.77 12.27 19.06
CA VAL A 219 1.28 12.61 20.40
C VAL A 219 0.81 11.34 21.07
N GLU A 220 1.44 10.98 22.19
CA GLU A 220 1.00 9.89 23.05
C GLU A 220 -0.28 10.27 23.81
N ASP A 221 -1.12 9.27 24.12
CA ASP A 221 -2.37 9.42 24.86
C ASP A 221 -3.28 10.57 24.38
N PHE A 222 -3.40 10.74 23.06
CA PHE A 222 -4.06 11.89 22.44
C PHE A 222 -5.52 12.07 22.93
N PRO A 223 -5.85 13.22 23.55
CA PRO A 223 -7.18 13.47 24.13
C PRO A 223 -8.16 13.98 23.07
N VAL A 224 -8.61 13.09 22.17
CA VAL A 224 -9.41 13.48 20.99
C VAL A 224 -10.69 14.26 21.33
N GLU A 225 -11.39 13.91 22.40
CA GLU A 225 -12.65 14.54 22.78
C GLU A 225 -12.46 15.99 23.25
N ASP A 226 -11.43 16.23 24.07
CA ASP A 226 -11.07 17.57 24.54
C ASP A 226 -10.61 18.45 23.37
N MET A 227 -9.84 17.87 22.44
CA MET A 227 -9.40 18.57 21.24
C MET A 227 -10.55 18.94 20.31
N ILE A 228 -11.61 18.10 20.22
CA ILE A 228 -12.83 18.46 19.49
C ILE A 228 -13.50 19.69 20.14
N GLN A 229 -13.62 19.72 21.47
CA GLN A 229 -14.24 20.86 22.17
C GLN A 229 -13.44 22.15 21.96
N LEU A 230 -12.11 22.08 22.02
CA LEU A 230 -11.27 23.22 21.73
C LEU A 230 -11.41 23.70 20.29
N ALA A 231 -11.42 22.78 19.32
CA ALA A 231 -11.61 23.12 17.91
C ALA A 231 -12.96 23.83 17.65
N VAL A 232 -14.02 23.44 18.37
CA VAL A 232 -15.32 24.15 18.35
C VAL A 232 -15.19 25.57 18.90
N GLN A 233 -14.50 25.77 20.02
CA GLN A 233 -14.29 27.10 20.59
C GLN A 233 -13.51 28.01 19.64
N VAL A 234 -12.40 27.51 19.09
CA VAL A 234 -11.57 28.21 18.10
C VAL A 234 -12.36 28.52 16.83
N GLY A 235 -13.22 27.59 16.40
CA GLY A 235 -14.09 27.75 15.23
C GLY A 235 -15.11 28.91 15.33
N ASN A 236 -15.29 29.47 16.54
CA ASN A 236 -16.16 30.60 16.84
C ASN A 236 -15.39 31.90 17.13
N GLU A 237 -14.07 31.94 16.92
CA GLU A 237 -13.26 33.14 17.12
C GLU A 237 -13.50 34.20 16.04
N GLY A 238 -13.16 35.46 16.35
CA GLY A 238 -13.39 36.60 15.45
C GLY A 238 -12.43 36.66 14.25
N ASP A 239 -11.29 35.97 14.30
CA ASP A 239 -10.38 35.84 13.16
C ASP A 239 -10.86 34.70 12.25
N GLU A 240 -11.30 35.05 11.04
CA GLU A 240 -11.89 34.09 10.10
C GLU A 240 -10.92 32.97 9.69
N ARG A 241 -9.62 33.23 9.67
CA ARG A 241 -8.60 32.26 9.26
C ARG A 241 -8.41 31.21 10.34
N ILE A 242 -8.29 31.65 11.59
CA ILE A 242 -8.23 30.78 12.77
C ILE A 242 -9.53 30.02 12.94
N ALA A 243 -10.68 30.70 12.78
CA ALA A 243 -11.99 30.07 12.87
C ALA A 243 -12.20 28.99 11.79
N SER A 244 -11.75 29.24 10.56
CA SER A 244 -11.80 28.25 9.47
C SER A 244 -10.93 27.02 9.78
N MET A 245 -9.75 27.22 10.37
CA MET A 245 -8.88 26.13 10.82
C MET A 245 -9.56 25.30 11.92
N GLY A 246 -10.11 25.96 12.95
CA GLY A 246 -10.84 25.30 14.04
C GLY A 246 -11.98 24.41 13.52
N ARG A 247 -12.83 24.94 12.63
CA ARG A 247 -13.93 24.16 11.99
C ARG A 247 -13.44 23.00 11.13
N THR A 248 -12.24 23.10 10.56
CA THR A 248 -11.65 22.03 9.75
C THR A 248 -11.09 20.91 10.63
N LEU A 249 -10.34 21.28 11.68
CA LEU A 249 -9.87 20.35 12.70
C LEU A 249 -11.02 19.63 13.40
N GLU A 250 -12.08 20.35 13.78
CA GLU A 250 -13.28 19.76 14.39
C GLU A 250 -13.84 18.62 13.52
N ARG A 251 -14.07 18.89 12.22
CA ARG A 251 -14.60 17.88 11.29
C ARG A 251 -13.67 16.68 11.14
N MET A 252 -12.36 16.91 11.17
CA MET A 252 -11.38 15.85 11.05
C MET A 252 -11.34 14.97 12.31
N LEU A 253 -11.25 15.58 13.48
CA LEU A 253 -11.20 14.89 14.77
C LEU A 253 -12.50 14.14 15.08
N LYS A 254 -13.67 14.70 14.73
CA LYS A 254 -14.95 13.98 14.83
C LYS A 254 -14.97 12.72 13.97
N ARG A 255 -14.53 12.82 12.71
CA ARG A 255 -14.40 11.64 11.83
C ARG A 255 -13.41 10.63 12.40
N ASP A 256 -12.32 11.10 12.98
CA ASP A 256 -11.31 10.27 13.64
C ASP A 256 -11.92 9.43 14.77
N LEU A 257 -12.66 10.08 15.68
CA LEU A 257 -13.35 9.44 16.80
C LEU A 257 -14.44 8.48 16.31
N GLU A 258 -15.26 8.89 15.34
CA GLU A 258 -16.29 8.03 14.73
C GLU A 258 -15.68 6.75 14.16
N VAL A 259 -14.56 6.86 13.46
CA VAL A 259 -13.82 5.72 12.91
C VAL A 259 -13.38 4.76 14.01
N ARG A 260 -12.86 5.27 15.13
CA ARG A 260 -12.40 4.44 16.25
C ARG A 260 -13.56 3.75 16.97
N ILE A 261 -14.66 4.45 17.19
CA ILE A 261 -15.88 3.87 17.76
C ILE A 261 -16.41 2.74 16.87
N GLN A 262 -16.45 2.95 15.55
CA GLN A 262 -16.84 1.91 14.57
C GLN A 262 -15.91 0.69 14.62
N ALA A 263 -14.63 0.90 14.90
CA ALA A 263 -13.63 -0.15 15.06
C ALA A 263 -13.63 -0.80 16.46
N GLY A 264 -14.46 -0.33 17.40
CA GLY A 264 -14.47 -0.81 18.78
C GLY A 264 -13.21 -0.45 19.58
N LEU A 265 -12.55 0.65 19.22
CA LEU A 265 -11.31 1.13 19.84
C LEU A 265 -11.58 2.29 20.82
N GLY A 266 -10.71 2.43 21.83
CA GLY A 266 -10.81 3.51 22.82
C GLY A 266 -10.56 4.91 22.23
N SER A 267 -10.95 5.96 22.95
CA SER A 267 -10.84 7.36 22.50
C SER A 267 -9.42 7.93 22.61
N SER A 268 -8.58 7.41 23.50
CA SER A 268 -7.16 7.78 23.61
C SER A 268 -6.26 6.76 22.91
N TYR A 269 -5.19 7.24 22.27
CA TYR A 269 -4.23 6.47 21.51
C TYR A 269 -3.02 7.32 21.11
N THR A 270 -1.93 6.68 20.69
CA THR A 270 -0.81 7.40 20.09
C THR A 270 -1.21 7.83 18.67
N ARG A 271 -1.31 9.14 18.45
CA ARG A 271 -1.82 9.73 17.21
C ARG A 271 -0.71 10.46 16.46
N TYR A 272 -0.65 10.25 15.15
CA TYR A 272 0.12 11.10 14.25
C TYR A 272 -0.75 12.27 13.74
N CYS A 273 -0.36 13.49 14.12
CA CYS A 273 -1.04 14.74 13.82
C CYS A 273 -0.63 15.28 12.44
N TRP A 274 -1.03 14.58 11.37
CA TRP A 274 -0.66 14.89 9.98
C TRP A 274 -1.06 16.30 9.51
N GLU A 275 -2.06 16.91 10.13
CA GLU A 275 -2.44 18.31 9.87
C GLU A 275 -1.44 19.35 10.38
N ALA A 276 -0.60 18.98 11.35
CA ALA A 276 0.49 19.82 11.84
C ALA A 276 1.81 19.55 11.09
N ASP A 277 1.91 18.44 10.35
CA ASP A 277 3.11 18.05 9.59
C ASP A 277 3.26 18.92 8.32
N PRO A 278 4.42 19.57 8.07
CA PRO A 278 4.67 20.38 6.87
C PRO A 278 4.60 19.60 5.55
N VAL A 279 4.83 18.28 5.56
CA VAL A 279 4.66 17.43 4.37
C VAL A 279 3.23 16.94 4.20
N GLY A 280 2.41 17.00 5.25
CA GLY A 280 1.01 16.59 5.26
C GLY A 280 0.08 17.47 4.42
N GLN A 281 -1.21 17.13 4.35
CA GLN A 281 -2.18 17.83 3.50
C GLN A 281 -2.41 19.31 3.90
N TYR A 282 -2.20 19.69 5.16
CA TYR A 282 -2.36 21.07 5.65
C TYR A 282 -1.04 21.75 6.02
N GLY A 283 0.12 21.22 5.59
CA GLY A 283 1.43 21.73 6.01
C GLY A 283 1.67 23.24 5.81
N ARG A 284 0.88 23.89 4.93
CA ARG A 284 0.89 25.35 4.72
C ARG A 284 0.42 26.17 5.93
N ASP A 285 -0.46 25.62 6.75
CA ASP A 285 -1.04 26.28 7.93
C ASP A 285 -0.58 25.61 9.23
N SER A 286 0.56 24.90 9.18
CA SER A 286 1.10 24.11 10.30
C SER A 286 1.32 24.93 11.57
N GLU A 287 1.70 26.21 11.47
CA GLU A 287 1.83 27.11 12.63
C GLU A 287 0.50 27.30 13.36
N LEU A 288 -0.58 27.56 12.63
CA LEU A 288 -1.93 27.74 13.20
C LEU A 288 -2.44 26.43 13.81
N ALA A 289 -2.20 25.30 13.15
CA ALA A 289 -2.56 23.99 13.69
C ALA A 289 -1.81 23.71 15.00
N ARG A 290 -0.50 23.96 15.04
CA ARG A 290 0.33 23.82 16.24
C ARG A 290 -0.12 24.74 17.36
N GLU A 291 -0.54 25.98 17.07
CA GLU A 291 -1.08 26.89 18.07
C GLU A 291 -2.35 26.32 18.73
N ILE A 292 -3.27 25.76 17.93
CA ILE A 292 -4.49 25.12 18.47
C ILE A 292 -4.13 23.91 19.34
N TYR A 293 -3.17 23.09 18.91
CA TYR A 293 -2.67 21.96 19.72
C TYR A 293 -2.04 22.44 21.03
N ALA A 294 -1.19 23.46 20.99
CA ALA A 294 -0.57 24.03 22.17
C ALA A 294 -1.61 24.60 23.16
N ARG A 295 -2.68 25.24 22.66
CA ARG A 295 -3.81 25.71 23.50
C ARG A 295 -4.56 24.56 24.17
N GLY A 296 -4.59 23.39 23.54
CA GLY A 296 -5.12 22.15 24.12
C GLY A 296 -4.18 21.47 25.11
N GLY A 297 -3.03 22.08 25.41
CA GLY A 297 -2.02 21.51 26.29
C GLY A 297 -1.19 20.41 25.62
N ILE A 298 -1.38 20.16 24.32
CA ILE A 298 -0.65 19.16 23.56
C ILE A 298 0.73 19.71 23.24
N ARG A 299 1.75 18.97 23.65
CA ARG A 299 3.14 19.21 23.28
C ARG A 299 3.58 18.10 22.37
N PHE A 300 4.25 18.49 21.30
CA PHE A 300 4.95 17.56 20.45
C PHE A 300 6.35 17.37 21.02
N ASP A 301 6.89 16.16 20.94
CA ASP A 301 8.29 15.95 21.28
C ASP A 301 9.20 16.77 20.35
N GLU A 302 10.10 17.55 20.93
CA GLU A 302 11.14 18.25 20.17
C GLU A 302 12.25 17.22 19.84
N SER A 303 12.30 16.77 18.58
CA SER A 303 13.39 15.97 18.01
C SER A 303 14.48 16.84 17.41
#